data_AF-A0A6N7GG46-F1
#
_entry.id   AF-A0A6N7GG46-F1
#
_cell.length_a   1.000
_cell.length_b   1.000
_cell.length_c   1.000
_cell.angle_alpha   90.00
_cell.angle_beta   90.00
_cell.angle_gamma   90.00
#
_symmetry.space_group_name_H-M   'P 1'
#
loop_
_entity.id
_entity.type
_entity.pdbx_description
1 polymer ?
#
loop_
_entity_poly.entity_id
_entity_poly.type
_entity_poly.pdbx_seq_one_letter_code
_entity_poly.pdbx_strand_id
1 'polypeptide(L)'
;MTPPRPAPTHHPRTATRCPRRRTATTPRKPAHMQAPAQRAAWDTYLTLTGELLPALRNNQTDHPGVNTQLGGVAIRILHYAPAWGEHGPMLLAAAQSAIRLYRDREGRELAALLRAVADRLYHLSADAAPPHHDRGDHNPP
;
A
#
# COMPACT_ATOMS: atom_id res chain seq x y z
N MET A 1 -9.41 -32.49 57.82
CA MET A 1 -10.02 -31.55 56.85
C MET A 1 -10.20 -30.20 57.53
N THR A 2 -9.52 -29.18 57.04
CA THR A 2 -9.53 -27.77 57.49
C THR A 2 -10.40 -26.95 56.52
N PRO A 3 -10.79 -25.69 56.80
CA PRO A 3 -11.66 -25.10 57.83
C PRO A 3 -12.92 -24.43 57.19
N PRO A 4 -13.64 -23.53 57.88
CA PRO A 4 -13.85 -22.22 57.23
C PRO A 4 -13.41 -21.02 58.06
N ARG A 5 -13.01 -20.03 57.28
CA ARG A 5 -12.19 -18.85 57.54
C ARG A 5 -13.09 -17.64 57.85
N PRO A 6 -12.60 -16.65 58.64
CA PRO A 6 -13.40 -15.49 59.03
C PRO A 6 -13.65 -14.53 57.87
N ALA A 7 -14.83 -13.91 57.87
CA ALA A 7 -15.17 -12.80 57.01
C ALA A 7 -14.55 -11.50 57.55
N PRO A 8 -14.00 -10.64 56.66
CA PRO A 8 -13.87 -9.22 56.96
C PRO A 8 -14.80 -8.38 56.09
N THR A 9 -15.43 -7.46 56.80
CA THR A 9 -16.32 -6.37 56.43
C THR A 9 -15.76 -5.48 55.33
N HIS A 10 -16.63 -5.09 54.40
CA HIS A 10 -16.43 -4.06 53.40
C HIS A 10 -16.05 -2.70 54.04
N HIS A 11 -14.98 -2.08 53.56
CA HIS A 11 -14.81 -0.62 53.59
C HIS A 11 -14.40 -0.13 52.19
N PRO A 12 -15.16 0.80 51.56
CA PRO A 12 -14.73 1.44 50.34
C PRO A 12 -13.80 2.60 50.69
N ARG A 13 -12.57 2.59 50.17
CA ARG A 13 -11.69 3.76 50.22
C ARG A 13 -11.45 4.26 48.79
N THR A 14 -12.15 5.34 48.49
CA THR A 14 -12.13 6.16 47.28
C THR A 14 -10.72 6.48 46.82
N ALA A 15 -10.37 6.04 45.61
CA ALA A 15 -9.23 6.57 44.86
C ALA A 15 -9.66 7.85 44.13
N THR A 16 -9.20 9.00 44.62
CA THR A 16 -9.36 10.29 43.94
C THR A 16 -8.43 10.30 42.72
N ARG A 17 -8.93 9.82 41.58
CA ARG A 17 -8.21 9.90 40.31
C ARG A 17 -8.47 11.27 39.69
N CYS A 18 -7.41 12.07 39.56
CA CYS A 18 -7.43 13.37 38.90
C CYS A 18 -8.15 13.29 37.53
N PRO A 19 -9.08 14.20 37.21
CA PRO A 19 -9.65 14.28 35.88
C PRO A 19 -8.59 14.92 34.97
N ARG A 20 -7.76 14.09 34.33
CA ARG A 20 -6.90 14.56 33.24
C ARG A 20 -7.81 14.97 32.10
N ARG A 21 -7.99 16.29 31.95
CA ARG A 21 -8.60 16.98 30.81
C ARG A 21 -8.32 16.18 29.54
N ARG A 22 -9.35 15.53 28.99
CA ARG A 22 -9.36 15.08 27.60
C ARG A 22 -9.36 16.35 26.75
N THR A 23 -8.19 16.79 26.33
CA THR A 23 -8.08 17.53 25.08
C THR A 23 -8.67 16.62 24.02
N ALA A 24 -9.82 17.02 23.47
CA ALA A 24 -10.43 16.39 22.32
C ALA A 24 -9.42 16.49 21.16
N THR A 25 -8.61 15.46 20.99
CA THR A 25 -7.91 15.21 19.75
C THR A 25 -8.95 14.77 18.74
N THR A 26 -9.23 15.68 17.82
CA THR A 26 -9.81 15.46 16.49
C THR A 26 -9.45 14.05 15.98
N PRO A 27 -10.39 13.27 15.40
CA PRO A 27 -10.06 11.95 14.89
C PRO A 27 -9.05 12.12 13.76
N ARG A 28 -7.78 11.92 14.10
CA ARG A 28 -6.69 11.79 13.15
C ARG A 28 -7.01 10.55 12.32
N LYS A 29 -7.45 10.77 11.08
CA LYS A 29 -7.68 9.74 10.07
C LYS A 29 -6.51 8.76 10.15
N PRO A 30 -6.75 7.47 10.41
CA PRO A 30 -5.70 6.65 10.96
C PRO A 30 -4.71 6.29 9.84
N ALA A 31 -3.43 6.51 10.11
CA ALA A 31 -2.30 6.30 9.20
C ALA A 31 -2.09 4.84 8.75
N HIS A 32 -3.05 3.94 9.01
CA HIS A 32 -2.95 2.52 8.67
C HIS A 32 -3.53 2.15 7.30
N MET A 33 -4.24 3.05 6.59
CA MET A 33 -4.76 2.75 5.25
C MET A 33 -3.82 3.13 4.10
N GLN A 34 -2.84 4.02 4.32
CA GLN A 34 -1.81 4.31 3.32
C GLN A 34 -0.71 3.22 3.28
N ALA A 35 -0.44 2.55 4.41
CA ALA A 35 0.55 1.48 4.49
C ALA A 35 0.26 0.25 3.58
N PRO A 36 -1.00 -0.23 3.42
CA PRO A 36 -1.33 -1.31 2.48
C PRO A 36 -1.09 -0.97 1.01
N ALA A 37 -1.46 0.24 0.55
CA ALA A 37 -1.35 0.61 -0.85
C ALA A 37 0.11 0.85 -1.26
N GLN A 38 0.90 1.49 -0.41
CA GLN A 38 2.35 1.66 -0.61
C GLN A 38 3.07 0.31 -0.58
N ARG A 39 2.70 -0.56 0.37
CA ARG A 39 3.27 -1.91 0.43
C ARG A 39 2.95 -2.72 -0.82
N ALA A 40 1.71 -2.63 -1.31
CA ALA A 40 1.31 -3.27 -2.55
C ALA A 40 2.08 -2.71 -3.76
N ALA A 41 2.35 -1.40 -3.80
CA ALA A 41 3.20 -0.80 -4.83
C ALA A 41 4.62 -1.36 -4.78
N TRP A 42 5.21 -1.45 -3.58
CA TRP A 42 6.54 -2.03 -3.35
C TRP A 42 6.61 -3.51 -3.76
N ASP A 43 5.66 -4.34 -3.33
CA ASP A 43 5.64 -5.77 -3.65
C ASP A 43 5.43 -6.01 -5.16
N THR A 44 4.67 -5.13 -5.83
CA THR A 44 4.50 -5.17 -7.29
C THR A 44 5.77 -4.74 -8.01
N TYR A 45 6.43 -3.68 -7.54
CA TYR A 45 7.74 -3.24 -8.01
C TYR A 45 8.77 -4.39 -7.94
N LEU A 46 8.88 -5.06 -6.78
CA LEU A 46 9.81 -6.18 -6.60
C LEU A 46 9.55 -7.33 -7.58
N THR A 47 8.27 -7.62 -7.86
CA THR A 47 7.90 -8.66 -8.83
C THR A 47 8.36 -8.28 -10.24
N LEU A 48 8.23 -7.01 -10.62
CA LEU A 48 8.69 -6.53 -11.93
C LEU A 48 10.22 -6.56 -12.06
N THR A 49 10.94 -6.08 -11.04
CA THR A 49 12.40 -5.92 -11.11
C THR A 49 13.17 -7.19 -10.80
N GLY A 50 12.62 -8.07 -9.95
CA GLY A 50 13.27 -9.32 -9.56
C GLY A 50 13.13 -10.44 -10.59
N GLU A 51 12.04 -10.43 -11.35
CA GLU A 51 11.67 -11.57 -12.18
C GLU A 51 11.43 -11.18 -13.65
N LEU A 52 10.45 -10.32 -13.92
CA LEU A 52 10.00 -9.99 -15.28
C LEU A 52 11.06 -9.25 -16.11
N LEU A 53 11.62 -8.17 -15.58
CA LEU A 53 12.63 -7.38 -16.30
C LEU A 53 13.91 -8.19 -16.57
N PRO A 54 14.45 -8.98 -15.62
CA PRO A 54 15.54 -9.91 -15.90
C PRO A 54 15.22 -10.93 -17.01
N ALA A 55 14.03 -11.54 -16.98
CA ALA A 55 13.61 -12.50 -18.01
C ALA A 55 13.58 -11.85 -19.41
N LEU A 56 13.05 -10.63 -19.52
CA LEU A 56 13.03 -9.88 -20.78
C LEU A 56 14.43 -9.46 -21.24
N ARG A 57 15.32 -9.07 -20.32
CA ARG A 57 16.72 -8.75 -20.64
C ARG A 57 17.47 -9.94 -21.22
N ASN A 58 17.13 -11.15 -20.77
CA ASN A 58 17.71 -12.40 -21.26
C ASN A 58 17.01 -12.93 -22.54
N ASN A 59 16.14 -12.13 -23.17
CA ASN A 59 15.32 -12.50 -24.33
C ASN A 59 14.42 -13.72 -24.09
N GLN A 60 14.03 -13.98 -22.85
CA GLN A 60 13.19 -15.12 -22.46
C GLN A 60 11.69 -14.78 -22.54
N THR A 61 11.27 -13.95 -23.50
CA THR A 61 9.88 -13.49 -23.64
C THR A 61 8.90 -14.65 -23.84
N ASP A 62 9.34 -15.72 -24.50
CA ASP A 62 8.53 -16.92 -24.73
C ASP A 62 8.50 -17.88 -23.53
N HIS A 63 9.19 -17.56 -22.44
CA HIS A 63 9.21 -18.40 -21.25
C HIS A 63 7.84 -18.38 -20.56
N PRO A 64 7.23 -19.54 -20.24
CA PRO A 64 5.89 -19.62 -19.65
C PRO A 64 5.77 -18.89 -18.29
N GLY A 65 6.92 -18.71 -17.61
CA GLY A 65 7.01 -17.88 -16.41
C GLY A 65 6.65 -16.41 -16.64
N VAL A 66 6.99 -15.83 -17.80
CA VAL A 66 6.74 -14.41 -18.10
C VAL A 66 5.24 -14.12 -18.19
N ASN A 67 4.48 -14.98 -18.89
CA ASN A 67 3.02 -14.83 -18.99
C ASN A 67 2.35 -14.89 -17.61
N THR A 68 2.73 -15.89 -16.82
CA THR A 68 2.17 -16.10 -15.47
C THR A 68 2.46 -14.90 -14.56
N GLN A 69 3.70 -14.40 -14.58
CA GLN A 69 4.10 -13.26 -13.78
C GLN A 69 3.42 -11.97 -14.25
N LEU A 70 3.31 -11.75 -15.57
CA LEU A 70 2.63 -10.59 -16.14
C LEU A 70 1.15 -10.58 -15.74
N GLY A 71 0.48 -11.73 -15.80
CA GLY A 71 -0.89 -11.90 -15.32
C GLY A 71 -1.03 -11.60 -13.83
N GLY A 72 -0.10 -12.10 -13.00
CA GLY A 72 -0.07 -11.80 -11.57
C GLY A 72 0.09 -10.31 -11.26
N VAL A 73 0.99 -9.62 -11.98
CA VAL A 73 1.17 -8.16 -11.86
C VAL A 73 -0.09 -7.42 -12.29
N ALA A 74 -0.70 -7.80 -13.42
CA ALA A 74 -1.93 -7.16 -13.90
C ALA A 74 -3.08 -7.30 -12.90
N ILE A 75 -3.24 -8.47 -12.26
CA ILE A 75 -4.24 -8.70 -11.21
C ILE A 75 -3.98 -7.80 -9.99
N ARG A 76 -2.72 -7.67 -9.55
CA ARG A 76 -2.37 -6.78 -8.44
C ARG A 76 -2.65 -5.32 -8.76
N ILE A 77 -2.26 -4.87 -9.96
CA ILE A 77 -2.54 -3.51 -10.43
C ILE A 77 -4.06 -3.28 -10.45
N LEU A 78 -4.84 -4.20 -10.98
CA LEU A 78 -6.30 -4.09 -11.00
C LEU A 78 -6.89 -3.98 -9.59
N HIS A 79 -6.39 -4.78 -8.66
CA HIS A 79 -6.86 -4.79 -7.28
C HIS A 79 -6.54 -3.50 -6.53
N TYR A 80 -5.32 -2.97 -6.70
CA TYR A 80 -4.81 -1.83 -5.93
C TYR A 80 -4.93 -0.48 -6.63
N ALA A 81 -5.27 -0.43 -7.92
CA ALA A 81 -5.43 0.81 -8.68
C ALA A 81 -6.33 1.84 -7.98
N PRO A 82 -7.50 1.49 -7.39
CA PRO A 82 -8.33 2.46 -6.67
C PRO A 82 -7.62 3.11 -5.47
N ALA A 83 -6.67 2.40 -4.85
CA ALA A 83 -5.94 2.89 -3.68
C ALA A 83 -4.73 3.76 -4.05
N TRP A 84 -4.29 3.75 -5.31
CA TRP A 84 -3.17 4.57 -5.81
C TRP A 84 -3.62 5.92 -6.41
N GLY A 85 -4.91 6.27 -6.25
CA GLY A 85 -5.45 7.56 -6.69
C GLY A 85 -5.29 7.79 -8.19
N GLU A 86 -4.78 8.95 -8.56
CA GLU A 86 -4.58 9.36 -9.96
C GLU A 86 -3.62 8.44 -10.75
N HIS A 87 -2.78 7.67 -10.05
CA HIS A 87 -1.85 6.74 -10.70
C HIS A 87 -2.49 5.41 -11.08
N GLY A 88 -3.60 5.04 -10.45
CA GLY A 88 -4.31 3.78 -10.70
C GLY A 88 -4.73 3.58 -12.16
N PRO A 89 -5.49 4.53 -12.75
CA PRO A 89 -5.93 4.42 -14.15
C PRO A 89 -4.77 4.32 -15.15
N MET A 90 -3.70 5.07 -14.94
CA MET A 90 -2.49 5.00 -15.78
C MET A 90 -1.80 3.64 -15.66
N LEU A 91 -1.66 3.09 -14.45
CA LEU A 91 -1.07 1.75 -14.25
C LEU A 91 -1.94 0.64 -14.86
N LEU A 92 -3.26 0.78 -14.81
CA LEU A 92 -4.20 -0.12 -15.50
C LEU A 92 -4.01 -0.11 -17.02
N ALA A 93 -3.93 1.08 -17.62
CA ALA A 93 -3.67 1.22 -19.05
C ALA A 93 -2.30 0.64 -19.44
N ALA A 94 -1.28 0.83 -18.60
CA ALA A 94 0.04 0.24 -18.79
C ALA A 94 0.00 -1.29 -18.71
N ALA A 95 -0.76 -1.87 -17.77
CA ALA A 95 -0.92 -3.32 -17.67
C ALA A 95 -1.59 -3.92 -18.91
N GLN A 96 -2.64 -3.27 -19.43
CA GLN A 96 -3.30 -3.68 -20.67
C GLN A 96 -2.35 -3.59 -21.87
N SER A 97 -1.58 -2.51 -21.95
CA SER A 97 -0.58 -2.32 -23.00
C SER A 97 0.54 -3.37 -22.91
N ALA A 98 0.99 -3.71 -21.71
CA ALA A 98 1.99 -4.75 -21.49
C ALA A 98 1.49 -6.14 -21.96
N ILE A 99 0.22 -6.47 -21.70
CA ILE A 99 -0.39 -7.72 -22.20
C ILE A 99 -0.43 -7.73 -23.74
N ARG A 100 -0.77 -6.60 -24.37
CA ARG A 100 -0.76 -6.48 -25.84
C ARG A 100 0.66 -6.67 -26.40
N LEU A 101 1.64 -5.92 -25.90
CA LEU A 101 3.04 -6.02 -26.34
C LEU A 101 3.61 -7.42 -26.13
N TYR A 102 3.22 -8.11 -25.05
CA TYR A 102 3.59 -9.50 -24.82
C TYR A 102 3.02 -10.43 -25.91
N ARG A 103 1.75 -10.27 -26.28
CA ARG A 103 1.10 -11.06 -27.34
C ARG A 103 1.69 -10.80 -28.72
N ASP A 104 2.05 -9.55 -28.99
CA ASP A 104 2.66 -9.12 -30.25
C ASP A 104 4.16 -9.44 -30.33
N ARG A 105 4.72 -10.04 -29.26
CA ARG A 105 6.14 -10.40 -29.10
C ARG A 105 7.09 -9.20 -29.20
N GLU A 106 6.62 -8.01 -28.85
CA GLU A 106 7.38 -6.77 -28.86
C GLU A 106 8.22 -6.62 -27.57
N GLY A 107 9.17 -7.53 -27.36
CA GLY A 107 9.90 -7.66 -26.09
C GLY A 107 10.66 -6.41 -25.65
N ARG A 108 11.19 -5.61 -26.58
CA ARG A 108 11.89 -4.35 -26.25
C ARG A 108 10.94 -3.27 -25.73
N GLU A 109 9.80 -3.10 -26.41
CA GLU A 109 8.78 -2.13 -26.00
C GLU A 109 8.12 -2.56 -24.69
N LEU A 110 7.86 -3.85 -24.54
CA LEU A 110 7.40 -4.44 -23.29
C LEU A 110 8.37 -4.14 -22.15
N ALA A 111 9.67 -4.38 -22.35
CA ALA A 111 10.68 -4.11 -21.33
C ALA A 111 10.76 -2.61 -20.97
N ALA A 112 10.68 -1.72 -21.97
CA ALA A 112 10.67 -0.28 -21.75
C ALA A 112 9.44 0.16 -20.93
N LEU A 113 8.25 -0.33 -21.29
CA LEU A 113 7.01 -0.06 -20.58
C LEU A 113 7.07 -0.58 -19.14
N LEU A 114 7.47 -1.83 -18.93
CA LEU A 114 7.56 -2.41 -17.59
C LEU A 114 8.59 -1.68 -16.71
N ARG A 115 9.63 -1.11 -17.31
CA ARG A 115 10.60 -0.29 -16.58
C ARG A 115 10.02 1.05 -16.14
N ALA A 116 9.23 1.70 -16.99
CA ALA A 116 8.49 2.91 -16.62
C ALA A 116 7.44 2.64 -15.53
N VAL A 117 6.74 1.50 -15.62
CA VAL A 117 5.80 1.04 -14.59
C VAL A 117 6.53 0.79 -13.26
N ALA A 118 7.68 0.11 -13.29
CA ALA A 118 8.48 -0.16 -12.10
C ALA A 118 8.94 1.14 -11.43
N ASP A 119 9.47 2.10 -12.20
CA ASP A 119 9.87 3.42 -11.69
C ASP A 119 8.70 4.13 -11.01
N ARG A 120 7.52 4.08 -11.63
CA ARG A 120 6.34 4.71 -11.04
C ARG A 120 5.86 4.02 -9.76
N LEU A 121 5.89 2.69 -9.71
CA LEU A 121 5.57 1.92 -8.51
C LEU A 121 6.57 2.16 -7.38
N TYR A 122 7.85 2.34 -7.72
CA TYR A 122 8.88 2.73 -6.76
C TYR A 122 8.53 4.08 -6.12
N HIS A 123 8.25 5.10 -6.93
CA HIS A 123 7.83 6.41 -6.42
C HIS A 123 6.57 6.32 -5.57
N LEU A 124 5.53 5.61 -6.03
CA LEU A 124 4.31 5.34 -5.27
C LEU A 124 4.55 4.68 -3.91
N SER A 125 5.55 3.80 -3.83
CA SER A 125 5.91 3.12 -2.57
C SER A 125 6.72 4.00 -1.62
N ALA A 126 7.52 4.93 -2.16
CA ALA A 126 8.36 5.84 -1.41
C ALA A 126 7.62 7.10 -0.96
N ASP A 127 6.58 7.50 -1.68
CA ASP A 127 5.83 8.72 -1.40
C ASP A 127 4.82 8.49 -0.28
N ALA A 128 5.27 8.72 0.95
CA ALA A 128 4.42 8.96 2.11
C ALA A 128 4.03 10.43 2.15
N ALA A 129 3.31 10.91 1.12
CA ALA A 129 2.79 12.27 1.16
C ALA A 129 1.80 12.37 2.35
N PRO A 130 2.12 13.15 3.40
CA PRO A 130 1.12 13.46 4.41
C PRO A 130 -0.01 14.24 3.73
N PRO A 131 -1.26 14.12 4.20
CA PRO A 131 -2.34 14.91 3.64
C PRO A 131 -1.94 16.39 3.72
N HIS A 132 -1.99 17.08 2.59
CA HIS A 132 -1.95 18.53 2.52
C HIS A 132 -2.99 19.04 3.53
N HIS A 133 -2.56 19.47 4.71
CA HIS A 133 -3.37 20.38 5.49
C HIS A 133 -3.32 21.67 4.69
N ASP A 134 -4.43 21.89 4.00
CA ASP A 134 -4.88 23.20 3.56
C ASP A 134 -4.81 24.10 4.80
N ARG A 135 -3.67 24.77 4.92
CA ARG A 135 -3.44 25.79 5.91
C ARG A 135 -4.22 26.97 5.39
N GLY A 136 -5.53 26.94 5.66
CA GLY A 136 -6.40 28.10 5.65
C GLY A 136 -5.92 29.07 6.73
N ASP A 137 -4.76 29.68 6.48
CA ASP A 137 -4.43 30.97 7.03
C ASP A 137 -5.41 31.95 6.37
N HIS A 138 -6.07 32.77 7.20
CA HIS A 138 -6.96 33.93 6.96
C HIS A 138 -8.36 33.66 7.56
N ASN A 139 -8.84 34.36 8.59
CA ASN A 139 -8.41 35.58 9.28
C ASN A 139 -9.25 35.67 10.59
N PRO A 140 -8.70 35.95 11.79
CA PRO A 140 -9.54 36.32 12.93
C PRO A 140 -10.00 37.80 12.82
N PRO A 141 -11.09 38.19 13.53
CA PRO A 141 -11.86 39.41 13.26
C PRO A 141 -11.12 40.73 13.53
#